data_AF-A0A351A4R3-F1
#
_entry.id   AF-A0A351A4R3-F1
#
_cell.length_a   1.000
_cell.length_b   1.000
_cell.length_c   1.000
_cell.angle_alpha   90.00
_cell.angle_beta   90.00
_cell.angle_gamma   90.00
#
_symmetry.space_group_name_H-M   'P 1'
#
loop_
_entity.id
_entity.type
_entity.pdbx_description
1 polymer ?
#
loop_
_entity_poly.entity_id
_entity_poly.type
_entity_poly.pdbx_seq_one_letter_code
_entity_poly.pdbx_strand_id
1 'polypeptide(L)' 'MAKRVSQILHTVWDPLGVDSEPGAQMEYDDYVPEIVRLLVCDASADGIAARIEAIRREHVGLPGDEARDR' A
#
# COMPACT_ATOMS: atom_id res chain seq x y z
N MET A 1 0.82 5.27 -13.81
CA MET A 1 0.80 4.13 -12.87
C MET A 1 1.08 4.59 -11.44
N ALA A 2 2.28 5.08 -11.13
CA ALA A 2 2.69 5.51 -9.78
C ALA A 2 1.69 6.43 -9.06
N LYS A 3 1.21 7.50 -9.70
CA LYS A 3 0.21 8.41 -9.09
C LYS A 3 -1.08 7.70 -8.68
N ARG A 4 -1.55 6.72 -9.46
CA ARG A 4 -2.76 5.96 -9.14
C ARG A 4 -2.50 4.98 -7.98
N VAL A 5 -1.33 4.37 -7.94
CA VAL A 5 -0.91 3.50 -6.82
C VAL A 5 -0.82 4.30 -5.52
N SER A 6 -0.13 5.45 -5.54
CA SER A 6 -0.07 6.39 -4.41
C SER A 6 -1.47 6.74 -3.88
N GLN A 7 -2.40 7.13 -4.77
CA GLN A 7 -3.78 7.41 -4.38
C GLN A 7 -4.49 6.21 -3.74
N ILE A 8 -4.34 4.99 -4.30
CA ILE A 8 -4.99 3.79 -3.74
C ILE A 8 -4.41 3.45 -2.36
N LEU A 9 -3.08 3.53 -2.19
CA LEU A 9 -2.45 3.29 -0.89
C LEU A 9 -2.97 4.30 0.16
N HIS A 10 -3.16 5.56 -0.24
CA HIS A 10 -3.63 6.63 0.64
C HIS A 10 -5.14 6.62 0.92
N THR A 11 -6.00 6.21 0.00
CA THR A 11 -7.48 6.33 0.20
C THR A 11 -8.20 5.00 0.35
N VAL A 12 -7.55 3.86 0.08
CA VAL A 12 -8.18 2.54 0.14
C VAL A 12 -7.49 1.67 1.18
N TRP A 13 -6.16 1.56 1.10
CA TRP A 13 -5.41 0.71 2.01
C TRP A 13 -5.27 1.33 3.40
N ASP A 14 -4.77 2.57 3.47
CA ASP A 14 -4.66 3.45 4.64
C ASP A 14 -4.74 2.73 6.00
N PRO A 15 -3.69 1.96 6.35
CA PRO A 15 -3.70 1.16 7.58
C PRO A 15 -3.67 2.04 8.83
N LEU A 16 -3.21 3.29 8.73
CA LEU A 16 -3.16 4.23 9.85
C LEU A 16 -4.43 5.07 10.00
N GLY A 17 -5.29 5.12 8.98
CA GLY A 17 -6.53 5.91 9.02
C GLY A 17 -6.26 7.41 8.88
N VAL A 18 -5.24 7.79 8.10
CA VAL A 18 -4.78 9.18 7.94
C VAL A 18 -5.22 9.81 6.61
N ASP A 19 -6.09 9.16 5.83
CA ASP A 19 -6.61 9.69 4.55
C ASP A 19 -7.22 11.10 4.65
N SER A 20 -7.80 11.40 5.80
CA SER A 20 -8.50 12.65 6.11
C SER A 20 -7.58 13.70 6.73
N GLU A 21 -6.34 13.33 7.08
CA GLU A 21 -5.35 14.22 7.69
C GLU A 21 -4.68 15.11 6.63
N PRO A 22 -4.73 16.45 6.78
CA PRO A 22 -4.03 17.35 5.87
C PRO A 22 -2.52 17.08 5.87
N GLY A 23 -1.96 16.77 4.69
CA GLY A 23 -0.53 16.52 4.52
C GLY A 23 -0.11 15.05 4.60
N ALA A 24 -1.00 14.13 4.96
CA ALA A 24 -0.72 12.69 4.98
C ALA A 24 -0.71 12.03 3.58
N GLN A 25 -0.89 12.81 2.51
CA GLN A 25 -0.93 12.28 1.13
C GLN A 25 0.36 11.54 0.72
N MET A 26 1.49 11.83 1.36
CA MET A 26 2.79 11.23 1.02
C MET A 26 3.19 10.10 1.97
N GLU A 27 2.39 9.77 2.99
CA GLU A 27 2.73 8.80 4.05
C GLU A 27 3.14 7.42 3.48
N TYR A 28 2.61 7.06 2.31
CA TYR A 28 2.81 5.76 1.68
C TYR A 28 3.62 5.83 0.37
N ASP A 29 4.14 7.02 0.00
CA ASP A 29 4.80 7.22 -1.30
C ASP A 29 6.09 6.40 -1.43
N ASP A 30 6.78 6.12 -0.32
CA ASP A 30 7.99 5.28 -0.30
C ASP A 30 7.73 3.83 -0.76
N TYR A 31 6.49 3.34 -0.66
CA TYR A 31 6.10 1.99 -1.09
C TYR A 31 5.68 1.92 -2.56
N VAL A 32 5.36 3.07 -3.17
CA VAL A 32 4.84 3.15 -4.55
C VAL A 32 5.77 2.53 -5.58
N PRO A 33 7.10 2.77 -5.58
CA PRO A 33 8.00 2.19 -6.58
C PRO A 33 7.96 0.66 -6.59
N GLU A 34 7.86 0.04 -5.41
CA GLU A 34 7.85 -1.41 -5.30
C GLU A 34 6.54 -2.02 -5.80
N ILE A 35 5.39 -1.46 -5.41
CA ILE A 35 4.08 -1.95 -5.87
C ILE A 35 3.93 -1.75 -7.38
N VAL A 36 4.41 -0.63 -7.92
CA VAL A 36 4.45 -0.41 -9.38
C VAL A 36 5.31 -1.47 -10.07
N ARG A 37 6.46 -1.83 -9.50
CA ARG A 37 7.32 -2.89 -10.06
C ARG A 37 6.59 -4.23 -10.12
N LEU A 38 5.87 -4.62 -9.07
CA LEU A 38 5.09 -5.86 -9.05
C LEU A 38 3.99 -5.87 -10.12
N LEU A 39 3.27 -4.76 -10.28
CA LEU A 39 2.26 -4.60 -11.34
C LEU A 39 2.86 -4.70 -12.75
N VAL A 40 4.03 -4.08 -12.98
CA VAL A 40 4.71 -4.14 -14.29
C VAL A 40 5.25 -5.54 -14.59
N CYS A 41 5.62 -6.30 -13.56
CA CYS A 41 6.06 -7.69 -13.68
C CYS A 41 4.92 -8.71 -13.75
N ASP A 42 3.67 -8.26 -13.87
CA ASP A 42 2.47 -9.12 -13.94
C ASP A 42 2.37 -10.09 -12.74
N ALA A 43 2.75 -9.59 -11.56
CA ALA A 43 2.58 -10.34 -10.32
C ALA A 43 1.10 -10.64 -10.09
N SER A 44 0.79 -11.82 -9.54
CA SER A 44 -0.59 -12.18 -9.19
C SER A 44 -1.15 -11.23 -8.13
N ALA A 45 -2.47 -11.09 -8.10
CA ALA A 45 -3.17 -10.30 -7.08
C ALA A 45 -2.79 -10.77 -5.67
N ASP A 46 -2.74 -12.09 -5.42
CA ASP A 46 -2.30 -12.65 -4.13
C ASP A 46 -0.85 -12.28 -3.81
N GLY A 47 0.04 -12.21 -4.82
CA GLY A 47 1.44 -11.82 -4.61
C GLY A 47 1.58 -10.33 -4.24
N ILE A 48 0.76 -9.47 -4.84
CA ILE A 48 0.71 -8.05 -4.49
C ILE A 48 0.13 -7.86 -3.09
N ALA A 49 -0.97 -8.56 -2.77
CA ALA A 49 -1.60 -8.51 -1.46
C ALA A 49 -0.65 -8.97 -0.34
N ALA A 50 0.05 -10.08 -0.55
CA ALA A 50 1.05 -10.57 0.40
C ALA A 50 2.18 -9.56 0.61
N ARG A 51 2.56 -8.78 -0.41
CA ARG A 51 3.56 -7.72 -0.24
C ARG A 51 3.00 -6.54 0.56
N ILE A 52 1.77 -6.12 0.29
CA ILE A 52 1.10 -5.05 1.04
C ILE A 52 0.99 -5.43 2.52
N GLU A 53 0.59 -6.66 2.83
CA GLU A 53 0.55 -7.21 4.19
C GLU A 53 1.94 -7.22 4.86
N ALA A 54 2.99 -7.59 4.11
CA ALA A 54 4.36 -7.53 4.62
C ALA A 54 4.79 -6.09 4.95
N ILE A 55 4.49 -5.12 4.10
CA ILE A 55 4.78 -3.69 4.35
C ILE A 55 4.08 -3.22 5.63
N ARG A 56 2.82 -3.60 5.82
CA ARG A 56 2.04 -3.29 7.03
C ARG A 56 2.75 -3.76 8.30
N ARG A 57 3.29 -4.98 8.28
CA ARG A 57 3.97 -5.59 9.42
C ARG A 57 5.36 -5.00 9.66
N GLU A 58 6.13 -4.84 8.59
CA GLU A 58 7.55 -4.52 8.65
C GLU A 58 7.83 -3.03 8.81
N HIS A 59 7.08 -2.19 8.07
CA HIS A 59 7.35 -0.76 7.98
C HIS A 59 6.33 0.08 8.75
N VAL A 60 5.04 -0.30 8.69
CA VAL A 60 3.98 0.40 9.45
C VAL A 60 3.93 -0.07 10.90
N GLY A 61 4.35 -1.31 11.19
CA GLY A 61 4.37 -1.88 12.54
C GLY A 61 3.00 -2.35 13.04
N LEU A 62 2.05 -2.60 12.13
CA LEU A 62 0.71 -3.11 12.44
C LEU A 62 0.59 -4.60 12.07
N PRO A 63 -0.25 -5.38 12.77
CA PRO A 63 -0.53 -6.76 12.37
C PRO A 63 -1.15 -6.79 10.97
N GLY A 64 -0.99 -7.91 10.25
CA GLY A 64 -1.59 -8.09 8.91
C GLY A 64 -3.12 -8.03 8.97
N ASP A 65 -3.75 -7.53 7.90
CA ASP A 65 -5.19 -7.38 7.79
C ASP A 65 -5.65 -7.77 6.37
N GLU A 66 -5.99 -9.05 6.19
CA GLU A 66 -6.36 -9.62 4.89
C GLU A 66 -7.52 -8.90 4.20
N ALA A 67 -8.43 -8.27 4.96
CA ALA A 67 -9.55 -7.52 4.39
C ALA A 67 -9.14 -6.17 3.80
N ARG A 68 -8.03 -5.60 4.28
CA ARG A 68 -7.47 -4.34 3.79
C ARG A 68 -6.30 -4.54 2.83
N ASP A 69 -5.58 -5.64 2.97
CA ASP A 69 -4.35 -5.91 2.23
C ASP A 69 -4.62 -6.61 0.88
N ARG A 70 -5.86 -7.00 0.55
CA ARG A 70 -6.31 -7.56 -0.75
C ARG A 70 -7.09 -6.57 -1.61
#